data_AF-A0A7V0V0D6-F1
#
_entry.id   AF-A0A7V0V0D6-F1
#
_cell.length_a   1.000
_cell.length_b   1.000
_cell.length_c   1.000
_cell.angle_alpha   90.00
_cell.angle_beta   90.00
_cell.angle_gamma   90.00
#
_symmetry.space_group_name_H-M   'P 1'
#
loop_
_entity.id
_entity.type
_entity.pdbx_description
1 polymer ?
#
loop_
_entity_poly.entity_id
_entity_poly.type
_entity_poly.pdbx_seq_one_letter_code
_entity_poly.pdbx_strand_id
1 'polypeptide(L)'
;MATVQKAIEVEMPISSVYNQWTQFEQFPAFMDGVEQIEQLDPTRLRWVADVGGRRKEWTAKIVEQVPDQVIAWQAEEGAGNAGIVRFQSLGPARTRVEVQLEYEPEDFMESMGDKLGFMSRRLEADLKRFKEFIESHGRETGGWRGSVHGGEPYP
;
A
#
# COMPACT_ATOMS: atom_id res chain seq x y z
N MET A 1 18.13 4.51 -6.08
CA MET A 1 16.73 4.29 -5.68
C MET A 1 15.83 5.11 -6.58
N ALA A 2 14.76 4.52 -7.08
CA ALA A 2 13.78 5.23 -7.90
C ALA A 2 12.46 5.31 -7.14
N THR A 3 11.76 6.44 -7.27
CA THR A 3 10.57 6.76 -6.47
C THR A 3 9.39 7.07 -7.37
N VAL A 4 8.21 6.58 -6.99
CA VAL A 4 6.93 6.86 -7.64
C VAL A 4 5.95 7.33 -6.58
N GLN A 5 5.19 8.39 -6.85
CA GLN A 5 4.19 8.93 -5.95
C GLN A 5 2.87 9.18 -6.68
N LYS A 6 1.75 8.80 -6.06
CA LYS A 6 0.39 9.05 -6.53
C LYS A 6 -0.54 9.34 -5.38
N ALA A 7 -1.62 10.06 -5.66
CA ALA A 7 -2.66 10.34 -4.69
C ALA A 7 -4.05 10.24 -5.32
N ILE A 8 -5.03 9.92 -4.48
CA ILE A 8 -6.46 9.91 -4.81
C ILE A 8 -7.25 10.60 -3.69
N GLU A 9 -8.45 11.07 -4.00
CA GLU A 9 -9.43 11.52 -3.02
C GLU A 9 -10.58 10.50 -2.96
N VAL A 10 -10.90 10.04 -1.77
CA VAL A 10 -11.97 9.07 -1.47
C VAL A 10 -13.08 9.81 -0.72
N GLU A 11 -14.33 9.64 -1.15
CA GLU A 11 -15.53 10.25 -0.57
C GLU A 11 -16.04 9.44 0.63
N MET A 12 -15.13 9.17 1.57
CA MET A 12 -15.40 8.47 2.83
C MET A 12 -14.64 9.14 3.99
N PRO A 13 -15.15 9.06 5.24
CA PRO A 13 -14.42 9.52 6.42
C PRO A 13 -13.06 8.82 6.57
N ILE A 14 -12.06 9.55 7.08
CA ILE A 14 -10.67 9.06 7.17
C ILE A 14 -10.54 7.76 7.94
N SER A 15 -11.34 7.59 8.99
CA SER A 15 -11.36 6.37 9.79
C SER A 15 -11.75 5.15 8.97
N SER A 16 -12.76 5.26 8.11
CA SER A 16 -13.20 4.16 7.24
C SER A 16 -12.14 3.85 6.18
N VAL A 17 -11.57 4.89 5.57
CA VAL A 17 -10.51 4.72 4.56
C VAL A 17 -9.28 4.03 5.15
N TYR A 18 -8.82 4.50 6.31
CA TYR A 18 -7.69 3.91 7.02
C TYR A 18 -7.99 2.46 7.43
N ASN A 19 -9.13 2.22 8.06
CA ASN A 19 -9.53 0.89 8.52
C ASN A 19 -9.57 -0.13 7.38
N GLN A 20 -10.13 0.26 6.23
CA GLN A 20 -10.16 -0.57 5.04
C GLN A 20 -8.76 -0.80 4.47
N TRP A 21 -7.91 0.21 4.46
CA TRP A 21 -6.53 0.08 3.99
C TRP A 21 -5.73 -0.92 4.86
N THR A 22 -6.01 -1.02 6.15
CA THR A 22 -5.33 -2.00 7.03
C THR A 22 -5.88 -3.42 6.88
N GLN A 23 -6.86 -3.67 6.01
CA GLN A 23 -7.29 -5.02 5.64
C GLN A 23 -6.40 -5.57 4.51
N PHE A 24 -5.10 -5.72 4.78
CA PHE A 24 -4.08 -6.03 3.78
C PHE A 24 -4.41 -7.28 2.93
N GLU A 25 -4.95 -8.33 3.54
CA GLU A 25 -5.30 -9.58 2.86
C GLU A 25 -6.40 -9.41 1.79
N GLN A 26 -7.10 -8.27 1.76
CA GLN A 26 -8.09 -7.93 0.74
C GLN A 26 -7.50 -7.19 -0.47
N PHE A 27 -6.21 -6.83 -0.44
CA PHE A 27 -5.56 -6.12 -1.54
C PHE A 27 -5.67 -6.84 -2.89
N PRO A 28 -5.60 -8.18 -2.99
CA PRO A 28 -5.83 -8.90 -4.24
C PRO A 28 -7.19 -8.63 -4.90
N ALA A 29 -8.20 -8.15 -4.15
CA ALA A 29 -9.51 -7.82 -4.70
C ALA A 29 -9.51 -6.54 -5.54
N PHE A 30 -8.50 -5.67 -5.41
CA PHE A 30 -8.45 -4.38 -6.09
C PHE A 30 -7.07 -3.97 -6.61
N MET A 31 -5.98 -4.64 -6.22
CA MET A 31 -4.64 -4.39 -6.75
C MET A 31 -4.29 -5.42 -7.84
N ASP A 32 -4.00 -4.94 -9.04
CA ASP A 32 -3.62 -5.84 -10.13
C ASP A 32 -2.27 -6.48 -9.84
N GLY A 33 -2.18 -7.78 -10.08
CA GLY A 33 -0.97 -8.59 -9.94
C GLY A 33 -0.52 -8.81 -8.50
N VAL A 34 -1.21 -8.31 -7.48
CA VAL A 34 -1.06 -8.85 -6.12
C VAL A 34 -1.86 -10.14 -6.05
N GLU A 35 -1.20 -11.27 -5.83
CA GLU A 35 -1.86 -12.58 -5.76
C GLU A 35 -2.33 -12.88 -4.33
N GLN A 36 -1.50 -12.56 -3.34
CA GLN A 36 -1.79 -12.83 -1.93
C GLN A 36 -1.01 -11.89 -1.02
N ILE A 37 -1.65 -11.48 0.08
CA ILE A 37 -0.96 -10.94 1.26
C ILE A 37 -1.41 -11.76 2.46
N GLU A 38 -0.45 -12.17 3.29
CA GLU A 38 -0.69 -12.86 4.57
C GLU A 38 -0.12 -11.99 5.70
N GLN A 39 -0.96 -11.65 6.69
CA GLN A 39 -0.48 -10.94 7.88
C GLN A 39 0.14 -11.94 8.86
N LEU A 40 1.47 -11.94 8.96
CA LEU A 40 2.21 -12.89 9.80
C LEU A 40 2.14 -12.52 11.29
N ASP A 41 2.21 -11.22 11.57
CA ASP A 41 2.13 -10.63 12.91
C ASP A 41 1.73 -9.13 12.78
N PRO A 42 1.67 -8.36 13.89
CA PRO A 42 1.27 -6.95 13.82
C PRO A 42 2.16 -6.05 12.95
N THR A 43 3.41 -6.44 12.67
CA THR A 43 4.34 -5.62 11.88
C THR A 43 4.82 -6.29 10.60
N ARG A 44 4.54 -7.59 10.37
CA ARG A 44 5.04 -8.32 9.19
C ARG A 44 3.94 -8.81 8.27
N LEU A 45 4.16 -8.60 6.98
CA LEU A 45 3.30 -9.05 5.89
C LEU A 45 4.11 -9.89 4.91
N ARG A 46 3.62 -11.07 4.54
CA ARG A 46 4.16 -11.84 3.41
C ARG A 46 3.38 -11.49 2.16
N TRP A 47 4.09 -11.14 1.09
CA TRP A 47 3.52 -10.74 -0.19
C TRP A 47 3.85 -11.76 -1.26
N VAL A 48 2.87 -12.05 -2.12
CA VAL A 48 3.04 -12.78 -3.37
C VAL A 48 2.43 -11.95 -4.49
N ALA A 49 3.22 -11.60 -5.50
CA ALA A 49 2.75 -10.77 -6.61
C ALA A 49 3.46 -11.07 -7.95
N ASP A 50 2.75 -10.89 -9.05
CA ASP A 50 3.33 -10.76 -10.38
C ASP A 50 3.86 -9.34 -10.60
N VAL A 51 5.18 -9.26 -10.74
CA VAL A 51 5.91 -8.02 -11.02
C VAL A 51 6.58 -8.15 -12.38
N GLY A 52 5.88 -7.68 -13.41
CA GLY A 52 6.39 -7.67 -14.79
C GLY A 52 6.49 -9.07 -15.40
N GLY A 53 5.49 -9.93 -15.16
CA GLY A 53 5.44 -11.31 -15.67
C GLY A 53 6.28 -12.30 -14.88
N ARG A 54 6.84 -11.87 -13.74
CA ARG A 54 7.59 -12.73 -12.82
C ARG A 54 6.89 -12.73 -11.48
N ARG A 55 6.47 -13.92 -11.03
CA ARG A 55 6.00 -14.14 -9.67
C ARG A 55 7.14 -13.90 -8.68
N LYS A 56 6.90 -13.00 -7.72
CA LYS A 56 7.82 -12.65 -6.65
C LYS A 56 7.16 -12.86 -5.31
N GLU A 57 8.00 -13.17 -4.32
CA GLU A 57 7.61 -13.32 -2.94
C GLU A 57 8.60 -12.54 -2.06
N TRP A 58 8.08 -11.79 -1.09
CA TRP A 58 8.89 -11.04 -0.14
C TRP A 58 8.16 -10.85 1.19
N THR A 59 8.92 -10.58 2.24
CA THR A 59 8.38 -10.17 3.55
C THR A 59 8.61 -8.67 3.71
N ALA A 60 7.53 -7.94 4.01
CA ALA A 60 7.58 -6.51 4.33
C ALA A 60 7.34 -6.32 5.83
N LYS A 61 8.15 -5.45 6.44
CA LYS A 61 7.96 -4.97 7.81
C LYS A 61 7.41 -3.56 7.82
N ILE A 62 6.28 -3.37 8.49
CA ILE A 62 5.72 -2.07 8.87
C ILE A 62 6.67 -1.46 9.90
N VAL A 63 7.23 -0.30 9.58
CA VAL A 63 8.19 0.42 10.42
C VAL A 63 7.54 1.58 11.16
N GLU A 64 6.47 2.14 10.60
CA GLU A 64 5.65 3.18 11.22
C GLU A 64 4.20 2.91 10.88
N GLN A 65 3.32 2.97 11.86
CA GLN A 65 1.89 2.99 11.65
C GLN A 65 1.23 3.86 12.71
N VAL A 66 0.49 4.86 12.24
CA VAL A 66 -0.30 5.74 13.11
C VAL A 66 -1.71 5.83 12.53
N PRO A 67 -2.74 5.43 13.30
CA PRO A 67 -4.12 5.48 12.85
C PRO A 67 -4.51 6.82 12.22
N ASP A 68 -5.18 6.72 11.07
CA ASP A 68 -5.68 7.84 10.28
C ASP A 68 -4.60 8.82 9.79
N GLN A 69 -3.32 8.44 9.84
CA GLN A 69 -2.21 9.34 9.46
C GLN A 69 -1.26 8.69 8.47
N VAL A 70 -0.63 7.57 8.84
CA VAL A 70 0.48 7.03 8.05
C VAL A 70 0.66 5.53 8.28
N ILE A 71 1.09 4.82 7.23
CA ILE A 71 1.70 3.50 7.32
C ILE A 71 2.94 3.51 6.44
N ALA A 72 4.09 3.19 7.00
CA ALA A 72 5.36 3.05 6.28
C ALA A 72 5.91 1.65 6.45
N TRP A 73 6.50 1.11 5.40
CA TRP A 73 7.05 -0.24 5.39
C TRP A 73 8.36 -0.31 4.59
N GLN A 74 9.12 -1.37 4.86
CA GLN A 74 10.30 -1.76 4.09
C GLN A 74 10.34 -3.27 3.93
N ALA A 75 10.89 -3.75 2.81
CA ALA A 75 11.18 -5.16 2.64
C ALA A 75 12.29 -5.61 3.62
N GLU A 76 12.08 -6.72 4.33
CA GLU A 76 13.13 -7.35 5.16
C GLU A 76 13.90 -8.41 4.35
N GLU A 77 13.20 -9.15 3.49
CA GLU A 77 13.74 -10.29 2.75
C GLU A 77 13.12 -10.38 1.36
N GLY A 78 13.91 -10.77 0.35
CA GLY A 78 13.44 -10.98 -1.01
C GLY A 78 13.41 -9.72 -1.88
N ALA A 79 12.70 -9.80 -3.01
CA ALA A 79 12.59 -8.72 -4.00
C ALA A 79 11.40 -7.82 -3.69
N GLY A 80 11.56 -6.96 -2.68
CA GLY A 80 10.50 -6.06 -2.23
C GLY A 80 10.72 -4.58 -2.57
N ASN A 81 9.87 -3.74 -2.00
CA ASN A 81 9.95 -2.28 -2.05
C ASN A 81 9.91 -1.70 -0.64
N ALA A 82 10.22 -0.41 -0.53
CA ALA A 82 9.83 0.39 0.61
C ALA A 82 8.72 1.34 0.17
N GLY A 83 7.93 1.81 1.12
CA GLY A 83 6.89 2.75 0.81
C GLY A 83 6.25 3.38 2.02
N ILE A 84 5.44 4.39 1.73
CA ILE A 84 4.65 5.12 2.71
C ILE A 84 3.31 5.46 2.10
N VAL A 85 2.25 5.17 2.84
CA VAL A 85 0.91 5.70 2.58
C VAL A 85 0.58 6.75 3.64
N ARG A 86 0.06 7.89 3.20
CA ARG A 86 -0.42 8.97 4.06
C ARG A 86 -1.91 9.18 3.85
N PHE A 87 -2.60 9.42 4.94
CA PHE A 87 -4.03 9.73 4.98
C PHE A 87 -4.20 11.16 5.48
N GLN A 88 -5.04 11.94 4.80
CA GLN A 88 -5.34 13.30 5.19
C GLN A 88 -6.84 13.55 5.06
N SER A 89 -7.48 14.03 6.12
CA SER A 89 -8.87 14.45 6.04
C SER A 89 -8.97 15.74 5.22
N LEU A 90 -9.88 15.75 4.26
CA LEU A 90 -10.27 16.92 3.47
C LEU A 90 -11.66 17.45 3.88
N GLY A 91 -12.19 16.94 5.00
CA GLY A 91 -13.54 17.22 5.49
C GLY A 91 -14.16 15.98 6.16
N PRO A 92 -15.42 16.10 6.64
CA PRO A 92 -16.07 15.04 7.41
C PRO A 92 -16.23 13.70 6.67
N ALA A 93 -16.36 13.74 5.34
CA ALA A 93 -16.62 12.57 4.51
C ALA A 93 -15.70 12.53 3.27
N ARG A 94 -14.51 13.12 3.36
CA ARG A 94 -13.53 13.10 2.27
C ARG A 94 -12.12 12.94 2.80
N THR A 95 -11.35 12.08 2.15
CA THR A 95 -10.00 11.70 2.56
C THR A 95 -9.07 11.65 1.35
N ARG A 96 -7.91 12.29 1.46
CA ARG A 96 -6.81 12.11 0.51
C ARG A 96 -5.95 10.94 0.96
N VAL A 97 -5.70 10.01 0.05
CA VAL A 97 -4.75 8.91 0.22
C VAL A 97 -3.59 9.15 -0.73
N GLU A 98 -2.38 9.25 -0.21
CA GLU A 98 -1.16 9.45 -0.98
C GLU A 98 -0.20 8.30 -0.72
N VAL A 99 0.27 7.64 -1.79
CA VAL A 99 1.23 6.55 -1.72
C VAL A 99 2.50 6.94 -2.43
N GLN A 100 3.63 6.74 -1.76
CA GLN A 100 4.96 6.81 -2.31
C GLN A 100 5.61 5.43 -2.20
N LEU A 101 6.15 4.94 -3.32
CA LEU A 101 6.89 3.68 -3.42
C LEU A 101 8.33 3.96 -3.81
N GLU A 102 9.26 3.27 -3.17
CA GLU A 102 10.68 3.30 -3.42
C GLU A 102 11.16 1.89 -3.77
N TYR A 103 11.88 1.76 -4.88
CA TYR A 103 12.39 0.48 -5.32
C TYR A 103 13.82 0.56 -5.83
N GLU A 104 14.49 -0.56 -5.70
CA GLU A 104 15.78 -0.81 -6.34
C GLU A 104 15.54 -1.50 -7.68
N PRO A 105 15.93 -0.89 -8.81
CA PRO A 105 15.83 -1.55 -10.09
C PRO A 105 16.81 -2.73 -10.14
N GLU A 106 16.29 -3.95 -10.24
CA GLU A 106 17.10 -5.18 -10.33
C GLU A 106 17.93 -5.28 -11.61
N ASP A 107 17.49 -4.64 -12.70
CA ASP A 107 18.10 -4.79 -14.04
C ASP A 107 18.18 -3.46 -14.79
N PHE A 108 19.38 -3.17 -15.31
CA PHE A 108 19.69 -2.01 -16.17
C PHE A 108 19.31 -2.21 -17.65
N MET A 109 18.69 -3.35 -18.01
CA MET A 109 18.44 -3.70 -19.42
C MET A 109 17.25 -2.96 -20.08
N GLU A 110 16.26 -2.50 -19.32
CA GLU A 110 15.24 -1.56 -19.84
C GLU A 110 15.58 -0.14 -19.41
N SER A 111 15.16 0.85 -20.20
CA SER A 111 15.35 2.26 -19.83
C SER A 111 14.66 2.53 -18.49
N MET A 112 15.39 3.14 -17.55
CA MET A 112 14.87 3.44 -16.21
C MET A 112 13.58 4.28 -16.28
N GLY A 113 13.45 5.12 -17.32
CA GLY A 113 12.27 5.97 -17.55
C GLY A 113 11.01 5.16 -17.92
N ASP A 114 11.13 4.15 -18.79
CA ASP A 114 9.97 3.34 -19.19
C ASP A 114 9.44 2.51 -18.01
N LYS A 115 10.35 1.93 -17.21
CA LYS A 115 10.01 1.22 -15.96
C LYS A 115 9.29 2.14 -14.97
N LEU A 116 9.84 3.34 -14.73
CA LEU A 116 9.21 4.35 -13.85
C LEU A 116 7.81 4.73 -14.34
N GLY A 117 7.64 4.96 -15.64
CA GLY A 117 6.35 5.28 -16.24
C GLY A 117 5.33 4.15 -16.13
N PHE A 118 5.75 2.90 -16.28
CA PHE A 118 4.90 1.73 -16.07
C PHE A 118 4.45 1.62 -14.60
N MET A 119 5.38 1.68 -13.65
CA MET A 119 5.07 1.61 -12.21
C MET A 119 4.16 2.75 -11.74
N SER A 120 4.39 3.96 -12.26
CA SER A 120 3.54 5.14 -12.00
C SER A 120 2.10 4.93 -12.45
N ARG A 121 1.89 4.36 -13.64
CA ARG A 121 0.56 4.05 -14.15
C ARG A 121 -0.12 2.92 -13.37
N ARG A 122 0.62 1.88 -12.99
CA ARG A 122 0.10 0.77 -12.18
C ARG A 122 -0.36 1.25 -10.80
N LEU A 123 0.48 2.00 -10.08
CA LEU A 123 0.10 2.57 -8.77
C LEU A 123 -1.14 3.45 -8.87
N GLU A 124 -1.25 4.28 -9.91
CA GLU A 124 -2.43 5.11 -10.12
C GLU A 124 -3.70 4.27 -10.35
N ALA A 125 -3.60 3.18 -11.12
CA ALA A 125 -4.72 2.27 -11.36
C ALA A 125 -5.14 1.52 -10.09
N ASP A 126 -4.18 1.02 -9.31
CA ASP A 126 -4.43 0.34 -8.03
C ASP A 126 -5.15 1.26 -7.03
N LEU A 127 -4.72 2.53 -6.93
CA LEU A 127 -5.39 3.51 -6.08
C LEU A 127 -6.81 3.81 -6.55
N LYS A 128 -7.04 3.93 -7.86
CA LYS A 128 -8.40 4.13 -8.41
C LYS A 128 -9.32 2.96 -8.07
N ARG A 129 -8.84 1.72 -8.21
CA ARG A 129 -9.60 0.53 -7.81
C ARG A 129 -9.86 0.45 -6.31
N PHE A 130 -8.91 0.86 -5.48
CA PHE A 130 -9.15 0.97 -4.03
C PHE A 130 -10.29 1.96 -3.72
N LYS A 131 -10.28 3.14 -4.35
CA LYS A 131 -11.36 4.13 -4.22
C LYS A 131 -12.71 3.52 -4.63
N GLU A 132 -12.78 2.89 -5.80
CA GLU A 132 -14.01 2.25 -6.27
C GLU A 132 -14.48 1.16 -5.31
N PHE A 133 -13.55 0.32 -4.82
CA PHE A 133 -13.83 -0.75 -3.88
C PHE A 133 -14.46 -0.24 -2.58
N ILE A 134 -13.86 0.74 -1.91
CA ILE A 134 -14.40 1.21 -0.63
C ILE A 134 -15.70 2.01 -0.80
N GLU A 135 -15.81 2.81 -1.86
CA GLU A 135 -17.00 3.62 -2.12
C GLU A 135 -18.21 2.77 -2.52
N SER A 136 -18.00 1.62 -3.18
CA SER A 136 -19.09 0.71 -3.53
C SER A 136 -19.62 -0.11 -2.34
N HIS A 137 -18.76 -0.38 -1.34
CA HIS A 137 -19.15 -1.16 -0.16
C HIS A 137 -19.82 -0.34 0.94
N GLY A 138 -19.64 0.99 0.93
CA GLY A 138 -20.31 1.94 1.83
C GLY A 138 -19.89 1.86 3.32
N ARG A 139 -19.07 0.86 3.68
CA ARG A 139 -18.45 0.67 5.00
C ARG A 139 -17.15 -0.12 4.84
N GLU A 140 -16.21 0.09 5.74
CA GLU A 140 -15.03 -0.76 5.86
C GLU A 140 -15.40 -2.20 6.27
N THR A 141 -14.60 -3.17 5.84
CA THR A 141 -14.80 -4.59 6.14
C THR A 141 -14.15 -5.04 7.46
N GLY A 142 -13.32 -4.19 8.06
CA GLY A 142 -12.62 -4.40 9.33
C GLY A 142 -11.79 -3.16 9.66
N GLY A 143 -11.12 -3.13 10.81
CA GLY A 143 -10.28 -2.00 11.19
C GLY A 143 -9.18 -2.40 12.16
N TRP A 144 -7.97 -2.64 11.65
CA TRP A 144 -6.80 -2.74 12.52
C TRP A 144 -6.28 -1.33 12.81
N ARG A 145 -6.22 -0.98 14.09
CA ARG A 145 -5.85 0.36 14.58
C ARG A 145 -4.71 0.33 15.61
N GLY A 146 -3.88 -0.73 15.57
CA GLY A 146 -2.63 -0.75 16.32
C GLY A 146 -1.66 0.29 15.80
N SER A 147 -0.81 0.81 16.67
CA SER A 147 0.28 1.71 16.28
C SER A 147 1.59 0.95 16.22
N VAL A 148 2.50 1.38 15.35
CA VAL A 148 3.85 0.83 15.22
C VAL A 148 4.83 1.99 15.17
N HIS A 149 5.88 1.94 15.98
CA HIS A 149 6.95 2.92 15.98
C HIS A 149 8.30 2.23 15.93
N GLY A 150 9.12 2.56 14.93
CA GLY A 150 10.43 1.92 14.75
C GLY A 150 10.35 0.41 14.48
N GLY A 151 9.20 -0.07 13.95
CA GLY A 151 8.97 -1.48 13.67
C GLY A 151 8.55 -2.33 14.88
N GLU A 152 8.22 -1.70 16.00
CA GLU A 152 7.69 -2.36 17.20
C GLU A 152 6.24 -1.93 17.44
N PRO A 153 5.32 -2.85 17.79
CA PRO A 153 3.96 -2.49 18.18
C PRO A 153 3.97 -1.59 19.42
N TYR A 154 3.21 -0.52 19.37
CA TYR A 154 3.00 0.39 20.50
C TYR A 154 1.65 0.11 21.17
N PRO A 155 1.58 -0.03 22.51
CA PRO A 155 0.36 -0.34 23.25
C PRO A 155 -0.68 0.79 23.25
#